data_AF-A0A3A6DKD8-F1
#
_entry.id   AF-A0A3A6DKD8-F1
#
_cell.length_a   1.000
_cell.length_b   1.000
_cell.length_c   1.000
_cell.angle_alpha   90.00
_cell.angle_beta   90.00
_cell.angle_gamma   90.00
#
_symmetry.space_group_name_H-M   'P 1'
#
loop_
_entity.id
_entity.type
_entity.pdbx_description
1 polymer ?
#
loop_
_entity_poly.entity_id
_entity_poly.type
_entity_poly.pdbx_seq_one_letter_code
_entity_poly.pdbx_strand_id
1 'polypeptide(L)'
;MQKQKSAIDVTSHYAQMVRVDKETPLYEKKDGEYKETGRIFKGTVLHLDQRDAQNMKENYFRLQTDDCYILADHVVPEQTKKNSVKKSNVYLPFNENIVTKDSYAIEDEAGNKLAEVTHKASYPIYVKDEDRYGVLIQDKLVYIPKSAVAGTQRSDNNKEPTAKQIPVFMYHYFYSKENGEVSKNGNWLEVKDFEAQLKYLKDHDYVTLRMQDVENFMDGKVQLPKNSVSITIDDGTASIYKYAYPLLKKYGDTATFFLIGDHLKNDTLPKSFQEMQKNGMELQSHSYGMHTGGCEGGHGGALRCVGHDEGVADTKKSFSIIGGGNVYCYPYGDVTESALQIMKDAGVHMAFTTNYGKIEPGMDKLQLPRVRIFGDAGIQQFIYSLES
;
A
#
# COMPACT_ATOMS: atom_id res chain seq x y z
N MET A 1 57.12 5.46 -14.07
CA MET A 1 56.41 4.17 -14.06
C MET A 1 55.20 4.29 -13.15
N GLN A 2 54.01 4.53 -13.72
CA GLN A 2 52.75 4.43 -12.99
C GLN A 2 52.56 2.97 -12.56
N LYS A 3 52.43 2.71 -11.25
CA LYS A 3 51.98 1.41 -10.75
C LYS A 3 50.63 1.11 -11.40
N GLN A 4 50.60 0.14 -12.29
CA GLN A 4 49.37 -0.45 -12.80
C GLN A 4 48.66 -1.07 -11.58
N LYS A 5 47.64 -0.38 -11.04
CA LYS A 5 46.78 -0.96 -10.01
C LYS A 5 46.24 -2.27 -10.60
N SER A 6 46.50 -3.40 -9.92
CA SER A 6 45.92 -4.69 -10.29
C SER A 6 44.41 -4.52 -10.41
N ALA A 7 43.84 -4.86 -11.57
CA ALA A 7 42.40 -4.86 -11.75
C ALA A 7 41.79 -5.81 -10.72
N ILE A 8 40.89 -5.29 -9.88
CA ILE A 8 40.15 -6.08 -8.90
C ILE A 8 38.97 -6.69 -9.67
N ASP A 9 38.88 -8.01 -9.70
CA ASP A 9 37.71 -8.70 -10.27
C ASP A 9 36.58 -8.68 -9.24
N VAL A 10 35.55 -7.89 -9.53
CA VAL A 10 34.38 -7.70 -8.65
C VAL A 10 33.14 -8.46 -9.13
N THR A 11 33.31 -9.36 -10.10
CA THR A 11 32.18 -10.06 -10.75
C THR A 11 31.29 -10.82 -9.75
N SER A 12 31.86 -11.42 -8.71
CA SER A 12 31.12 -12.14 -7.68
C SER A 12 30.22 -11.26 -6.79
N HIS A 13 30.46 -9.95 -6.79
CA HIS A 13 29.69 -8.97 -6.00
C HIS A 13 28.54 -8.33 -6.81
N TYR A 14 28.55 -8.49 -8.13
CA TYR A 14 27.59 -7.82 -9.00
C TYR A 14 26.27 -8.58 -9.12
N ALA A 15 25.19 -7.86 -8.93
CA ALA A 15 23.86 -8.15 -9.48
C ALA A 15 23.13 -6.82 -9.70
N GLN A 16 22.06 -6.81 -10.50
CA GLN A 16 21.30 -5.56 -10.72
C GLN A 16 20.73 -4.99 -9.40
N MET A 17 20.43 -5.87 -8.44
CA MET A 17 20.16 -5.50 -7.07
C MET A 17 21.23 -6.10 -6.16
N VAL A 18 21.73 -5.27 -5.24
CA VAL A 18 22.72 -5.69 -4.25
C VAL A 18 22.31 -5.24 -2.87
N ARG A 19 22.76 -5.94 -1.84
CA ARG A 19 22.58 -5.58 -0.44
C ARG A 19 23.90 -5.18 0.18
N VAL A 20 23.90 -4.08 0.92
CA VAL A 20 25.05 -3.62 1.69
C VAL A 20 25.30 -4.58 2.86
N ASP A 21 26.43 -5.29 2.85
CA ASP A 21 26.79 -6.28 3.89
C ASP A 21 27.58 -5.64 5.06
N LYS A 22 28.31 -4.57 4.76
CA LYS A 22 29.00 -3.71 5.73
C LYS A 22 28.81 -2.25 5.31
N GLU A 23 28.71 -1.33 6.29
CA GLU A 23 28.59 0.10 6.03
C GLU A 23 29.61 0.54 4.96
N THR A 24 29.16 1.33 3.99
CA THR A 24 29.97 1.70 2.83
C THR A 24 29.87 3.19 2.56
N PRO A 25 30.98 3.88 2.25
CA PRO A 25 30.90 5.28 1.84
C PRO A 25 30.15 5.41 0.51
N LEU A 26 29.37 6.48 0.40
CA LEU A 26 28.74 6.95 -0.83
C LEU A 26 29.70 7.95 -1.48
N TYR A 27 30.00 7.77 -2.76
CA TYR A 27 30.91 8.61 -3.50
C TYR A 27 30.21 9.31 -4.67
N GLU A 28 30.64 10.52 -5.01
CA GLU A 28 30.40 11.14 -6.31
C GLU A 28 31.69 11.17 -7.12
N LYS A 29 31.60 10.99 -8.44
CA LYS A 29 32.76 11.13 -9.33
C LYS A 29 32.84 12.55 -9.89
N LYS A 30 33.82 13.34 -9.44
CA LYS A 30 34.10 14.71 -9.91
C LYS A 30 35.53 14.80 -10.40
N ASP A 31 35.73 15.29 -11.63
CA ASP A 31 37.04 15.43 -12.27
C ASP A 31 37.87 14.13 -12.32
N GLY A 32 37.18 12.98 -12.42
CA GLY A 32 37.82 11.67 -12.44
C GLY A 32 38.17 11.09 -11.07
N GLU A 33 37.95 11.84 -9.98
CA GLU A 33 38.18 11.41 -8.61
C GLU A 33 36.86 11.07 -7.89
N TYR A 34 36.90 10.04 -7.05
CA TYR A 34 35.79 9.65 -6.18
C TYR A 34 35.88 10.44 -4.87
N LYS A 35 34.89 11.30 -4.61
CA LYS A 35 34.79 12.08 -3.37
C LYS A 35 33.66 11.54 -2.52
N GLU A 36 33.94 11.27 -1.24
CA GLU A 36 32.92 10.81 -0.30
C GLU A 36 31.88 11.92 -0.07
N THR A 37 30.61 11.59 -0.28
CA THR A 37 29.44 12.49 -0.17
C THR A 37 28.38 11.94 0.78
N GLY A 38 28.70 10.87 1.50
CA GLY A 38 27.80 10.23 2.44
C GLY A 38 28.21 8.81 2.78
N ARG A 39 27.29 8.07 3.37
CA ARG A 39 27.45 6.65 3.73
C ARG A 39 26.12 5.92 3.56
N ILE A 40 26.20 4.62 3.25
CA ILE A 40 25.05 3.73 3.19
C ILE A 40 25.20 2.67 4.29
N PHE A 41 24.15 2.49 5.06
CA PHE A 41 24.14 1.58 6.20
C PHE A 41 23.93 0.12 5.78
N LYS A 42 24.37 -0.80 6.64
CA LYS A 42 24.22 -2.25 6.45
C LYS A 42 22.75 -2.63 6.31
N GLY A 43 22.46 -3.54 5.39
CA GLY A 43 21.13 -4.06 5.10
C GLY A 43 20.38 -3.29 4.01
N THR A 44 20.84 -2.11 3.63
CA THR A 44 20.25 -1.34 2.54
C THR A 44 20.36 -2.09 1.21
N VAL A 45 19.24 -2.21 0.50
CA VAL A 45 19.17 -2.79 -0.85
C VAL A 45 19.25 -1.65 -1.88
N LEU A 46 20.11 -1.82 -2.88
CA LEU A 46 20.46 -0.80 -3.87
C LEU A 46 20.32 -1.36 -5.28
N HIS A 47 19.96 -0.49 -6.23
CA HIS A 47 19.95 -0.81 -7.65
C HIS A 47 21.21 -0.27 -8.34
N LEU A 48 21.95 -1.18 -8.98
CA LEU A 48 23.15 -0.84 -9.73
C LEU A 48 22.81 -0.47 -11.18
N ASP A 49 23.64 0.39 -11.77
CA ASP A 49 23.55 0.76 -13.18
C ASP A 49 23.91 -0.43 -14.07
N GLN A 50 23.13 -0.70 -15.12
CA GLN A 50 23.37 -1.82 -16.02
C GLN A 50 24.71 -1.73 -16.76
N ARG A 51 25.31 -0.53 -16.87
CA ARG A 51 26.62 -0.31 -17.48
C ARG A 51 27.76 -0.97 -16.68
N ASP A 52 27.59 -1.18 -15.38
CA ASP A 52 28.59 -1.86 -14.55
C ASP A 52 28.80 -3.32 -14.95
N ALA A 53 27.80 -3.95 -15.58
CA ALA A 53 27.94 -5.26 -16.21
C ALA A 53 29.12 -5.34 -17.20
N GLN A 54 29.56 -4.19 -17.71
CA GLN A 54 30.63 -4.06 -18.70
C GLN A 54 31.94 -3.51 -18.12
N ASN A 55 31.96 -3.03 -16.86
CA ASN A 55 33.13 -2.44 -16.20
C ASN A 55 33.43 -3.08 -14.83
N MET A 56 33.84 -4.34 -14.84
CA MET A 56 34.21 -5.12 -13.63
C MET A 56 35.67 -4.95 -13.20
N LYS A 57 36.35 -3.88 -13.64
CA LYS A 57 37.78 -3.64 -13.35
C LYS A 57 38.01 -2.44 -12.41
N GLU A 58 36.95 -1.73 -12.06
CA GLU A 58 36.95 -0.67 -11.05
C GLU A 58 36.36 -1.22 -9.74
N ASN A 59 36.90 -0.81 -8.58
CA ASN A 59 36.40 -1.26 -7.27
C ASN A 59 35.10 -0.56 -6.84
N TYR A 60 34.37 0.02 -7.80
CA TYR A 60 33.22 0.85 -7.56
C TYR A 60 32.06 0.39 -8.43
N PHE A 61 30.88 0.25 -7.84
CA PHE A 61 29.64 0.14 -8.57
C PHE A 61 28.92 1.47 -8.59
N ARG A 62 28.37 1.82 -9.74
CA ARG A 62 27.54 2.98 -9.97
C ARG A 62 26.09 2.64 -9.61
N LEU A 63 25.46 3.54 -8.86
CA LEU A 63 24.04 3.44 -8.54
C LEU A 63 23.19 3.89 -9.74
N GLN A 64 21.94 3.40 -9.84
CA GLN A 64 21.03 3.76 -10.93
C GLN A 64 20.58 5.24 -10.88
N THR A 65 20.68 5.89 -9.72
CA THR A 65 20.48 7.35 -9.55
C THR A 65 21.74 8.14 -9.91
N ASP A 66 21.62 9.48 -9.95
CA ASP A 66 22.70 10.49 -10.11
C ASP A 66 24.12 9.96 -9.84
N ASP A 67 25.12 10.31 -10.66
CA ASP A 67 26.55 9.86 -10.71
C ASP A 67 27.22 9.48 -9.36
N CYS A 68 26.67 8.49 -8.67
CA CYS A 68 26.99 8.06 -7.33
C CYS A 68 27.52 6.64 -7.36
N TYR A 69 28.46 6.37 -6.47
CA TYR A 69 29.25 5.14 -6.47
C TYR A 69 29.42 4.58 -5.07
N ILE A 70 29.53 3.27 -4.98
CA ILE A 70 29.80 2.53 -3.74
C ILE A 70 30.93 1.53 -3.95
N LEU A 71 31.58 1.09 -2.88
CA LEU A 71 32.61 0.04 -2.98
C LEU A 71 31.99 -1.32 -3.31
N ALA A 72 32.52 -1.98 -4.34
CA ALA A 72 31.99 -3.24 -4.85
C ALA A 72 32.10 -4.39 -3.84
N ASP A 73 33.18 -4.45 -3.05
CA ASP A 73 33.39 -5.48 -2.03
C ASP A 73 32.59 -5.25 -0.72
N HIS A 74 31.80 -4.18 -0.66
CA HIS A 74 30.91 -3.88 0.48
C HIS A 74 29.49 -4.40 0.28
N VAL A 75 29.20 -4.97 -0.90
CA VAL A 75 27.88 -5.47 -1.23
C VAL A 75 27.90 -6.94 -1.62
N VAL A 76 26.74 -7.56 -1.50
CA VAL A 76 26.48 -8.92 -1.97
C VAL A 76 25.29 -8.92 -2.93
N PRO A 77 25.25 -9.82 -3.93
CA PRO A 77 24.08 -9.97 -4.80
C PRO A 77 22.79 -10.21 -4.00
N GLU A 78 21.75 -9.44 -4.29
CA GLU A 78 20.42 -9.61 -3.69
C GLU A 78 19.54 -10.47 -4.60
N GLN A 79 19.03 -11.58 -4.08
CA GLN A 79 18.16 -12.47 -4.84
C GLN A 79 16.69 -12.15 -4.58
N THR A 80 16.11 -11.31 -5.42
CA THR A 80 14.64 -11.17 -5.48
C THR A 80 14.08 -12.02 -6.60
N LYS A 81 13.09 -12.86 -6.29
CA LYS A 81 12.23 -13.44 -7.32
C LYS A 81 11.67 -12.30 -8.18
N LYS A 82 11.74 -12.41 -9.51
CA LYS A 82 11.06 -11.50 -10.46
C LYS A 82 9.55 -11.57 -10.23
N ASN A 83 9.05 -10.93 -9.19
CA ASN A 83 7.68 -10.50 -9.16
C ASN A 83 7.63 -9.26 -10.05
N SER A 84 6.72 -9.25 -11.02
CA SER A 84 6.43 -8.07 -11.85
C SER A 84 6.37 -6.85 -10.93
N VAL A 85 7.30 -5.92 -11.11
CA VAL A 85 7.44 -4.72 -10.27
C VAL A 85 6.17 -3.89 -10.45
N LYS A 86 5.19 -4.11 -9.56
CA LYS A 86 4.09 -3.18 -9.35
C LYS A 86 4.76 -1.86 -8.94
N LYS A 87 4.32 -0.73 -9.49
CA LYS A 87 4.80 0.61 -9.11
C LYS A 87 4.98 0.65 -7.59
N SER A 88 6.17 1.01 -7.14
CA SER A 88 6.55 1.00 -5.71
C SER A 88 5.65 1.86 -4.83
N ASN A 89 5.00 2.87 -5.43
CA ASN A 89 3.96 3.68 -4.83
C ASN A 89 2.98 4.17 -5.91
N VAL A 90 1.77 4.51 -5.48
CA VAL A 90 0.70 5.03 -6.34
C VAL A 90 0.56 6.55 -6.25
N TYR A 91 1.44 7.22 -5.50
CA TYR A 91 1.32 8.62 -5.14
C TYR A 91 1.86 9.53 -6.25
N LEU A 92 1.18 10.66 -6.44
CA LEU A 92 1.66 11.75 -7.26
C LEU A 92 2.48 12.73 -6.41
N PRO A 93 3.55 13.33 -6.96
CA PRO A 93 4.30 14.31 -6.22
C PRO A 93 3.48 15.59 -6.04
N PHE A 94 3.60 16.23 -4.88
CA PHE A 94 3.15 17.60 -4.69
C PHE A 94 3.95 18.54 -5.59
N ASN A 95 3.35 19.69 -5.96
CA ASN A 95 4.02 20.79 -6.66
C ASN A 95 4.93 21.62 -5.71
N GLU A 96 5.76 20.88 -4.98
CA GLU A 96 6.66 21.37 -3.94
C GLU A 96 7.82 20.39 -3.77
N ASN A 97 9.02 20.95 -3.60
CA ASN A 97 10.21 20.21 -3.25
C ASN A 97 10.63 20.55 -1.81
N ILE A 98 11.17 19.57 -1.09
CA ILE A 98 12.03 19.87 0.06
C ILE A 98 13.39 20.33 -0.42
N VAL A 99 14.03 21.16 0.38
CA VAL A 99 15.44 21.50 0.27
C VAL A 99 16.11 21.08 1.57
N THR A 100 17.02 20.12 1.50
CA THR A 100 17.68 19.56 2.68
C THR A 100 18.72 20.52 3.27
N LYS A 101 19.17 20.23 4.50
CA LYS A 101 20.40 20.78 5.06
C LYS A 101 21.63 20.13 4.43
N ASP A 102 22.83 20.58 4.79
CA ASP A 102 24.08 20.03 4.26
C ASP A 102 24.37 18.61 4.72
N SER A 103 23.67 18.11 5.73
CA SER A 103 23.71 16.71 6.14
C SER A 103 22.35 16.24 6.61
N TYR A 104 21.95 15.04 6.16
CA TYR A 104 20.66 14.44 6.51
C TYR A 104 20.70 12.92 6.38
N ALA A 105 19.87 12.24 7.18
CA ALA A 105 19.61 10.82 7.04
C ALA A 105 18.45 10.59 6.07
N ILE A 106 18.54 9.49 5.33
CA ILE A 106 17.45 8.90 4.56
C ILE A 106 17.01 7.65 5.32
N GLU A 107 15.70 7.52 5.55
CA GLU A 107 15.09 6.48 6.36
C GLU A 107 14.10 5.65 5.54
N ASP A 108 13.86 4.42 5.98
CA ASP A 108 12.71 3.65 5.51
C ASP A 108 11.42 4.09 6.23
N GLU A 109 10.30 3.46 5.88
CA GLU A 109 8.99 3.74 6.48
C GLU A 109 8.98 3.49 8.00
N ALA A 110 9.77 2.55 8.50
CA ALA A 110 9.89 2.23 9.91
C ALA A 110 10.86 3.17 10.67
N GLY A 111 11.49 4.12 9.99
CA GLY A 111 12.44 5.06 10.58
C GLY A 111 13.86 4.49 10.71
N ASN A 112 14.15 3.34 10.11
CA ASN A 112 15.52 2.82 10.09
C ASN A 112 16.33 3.62 9.07
N LYS A 113 17.53 4.04 9.48
CA LYS A 113 18.45 4.76 8.58
C LYS A 113 18.95 3.84 7.48
N LEU A 114 18.75 4.28 6.23
CA LEU A 114 19.24 3.62 5.03
C LEU A 114 20.58 4.22 4.57
N ALA A 115 20.69 5.55 4.65
CA ALA A 115 21.88 6.30 4.26
C ALA A 115 22.00 7.62 5.02
N GLU A 116 23.19 8.19 5.01
CA GLU A 116 23.48 9.56 5.43
C GLU A 116 24.14 10.30 4.26
N VAL A 117 23.62 11.47 3.93
CA VAL A 117 24.12 12.31 2.83
C VAL A 117 24.74 13.56 3.43
N THR A 118 25.90 13.99 2.92
CA THR A 118 26.69 15.12 3.46
C THR A 118 26.82 16.29 2.48
N HIS A 119 25.83 16.44 1.62
CA HIS A 119 25.66 17.62 0.79
C HIS A 119 24.17 17.99 0.71
N LYS A 120 23.89 19.21 0.29
CA LYS A 120 22.53 19.71 0.11
C LYS A 120 21.88 19.16 -1.16
N ALA A 121 20.60 18.79 -1.08
CA ALA A 121 19.81 18.29 -2.20
C ALA A 121 18.38 18.86 -2.21
N SER A 122 17.68 18.67 -3.32
CA SER A 122 16.27 19.03 -3.48
C SER A 122 15.49 17.84 -4.01
N TYR A 123 14.37 17.50 -3.37
CA TYR A 123 13.54 16.34 -3.76
C TYR A 123 12.07 16.71 -3.88
N PRO A 124 11.36 16.24 -4.92
CA PRO A 124 9.90 16.26 -4.96
C PRO A 124 9.28 15.58 -3.74
N ILE A 125 8.29 16.22 -3.14
CA ILE A 125 7.54 15.65 -2.02
C ILE A 125 6.47 14.71 -2.56
N TYR A 126 6.42 13.47 -2.08
CA TYR A 126 5.36 12.50 -2.36
C TYR A 126 4.45 12.25 -1.15
N VAL A 127 5.00 12.38 0.07
CA VAL A 127 4.23 12.25 1.31
C VAL A 127 4.57 13.41 2.24
N LYS A 128 3.54 14.03 2.82
CA LYS A 128 3.62 15.02 3.88
C LYS A 128 3.14 14.40 5.18
N ASP A 129 4.05 13.76 5.91
CA ASP A 129 3.76 13.19 7.21
C ASP A 129 3.95 14.24 8.32
N GLU A 130 3.68 13.89 9.58
CA GLU A 130 3.77 14.81 10.71
C GLU A 130 5.20 15.32 10.94
N ASP A 131 6.18 14.43 10.97
CA ASP A 131 7.57 14.71 11.37
C ASP A 131 8.61 14.49 10.25
N ARG A 132 8.18 14.01 9.08
CA ARG A 132 9.04 13.66 7.94
C ARG A 132 8.38 13.90 6.59
N TYR A 133 9.18 13.90 5.53
CA TYR A 133 8.70 13.95 4.15
C TYR A 133 9.07 12.66 3.42
N GLY A 134 8.11 12.08 2.70
CA GLY A 134 8.36 10.97 1.78
C GLY A 134 8.81 11.49 0.43
N VAL A 135 9.90 10.93 -0.10
CA VAL A 135 10.51 11.27 -1.39
C VAL A 135 10.81 9.98 -2.17
N LEU A 136 10.93 10.07 -3.50
CA LEU A 136 11.36 8.93 -4.31
C LEU A 136 12.85 9.01 -4.62
N ILE A 137 13.56 7.95 -4.29
CA ILE A 137 14.96 7.72 -4.67
C ILE A 137 15.04 6.30 -5.27
N GLN A 138 15.52 6.17 -6.50
CA GLN A 138 15.53 4.88 -7.24
C GLN A 138 14.14 4.23 -7.32
N ASP A 139 13.11 5.03 -7.59
CA ASP A 139 11.71 4.59 -7.55
C ASP A 139 11.32 3.96 -6.21
N LYS A 140 12.01 4.21 -5.10
CA LYS A 140 11.62 3.74 -3.77
C LYS A 140 11.17 4.90 -2.92
N LEU A 141 10.02 4.75 -2.26
CA LEU A 141 9.57 5.70 -1.25
C LEU A 141 10.44 5.56 0.00
N VAL A 142 11.13 6.65 0.32
CA VAL A 142 11.99 6.80 1.49
C VAL A 142 11.66 8.10 2.19
N TYR A 143 12.10 8.25 3.44
CA TYR A 143 11.71 9.36 4.28
C TYR A 143 12.92 10.20 4.71
N ILE A 144 12.72 11.51 4.77
CA ILE A 144 13.69 12.47 5.29
C ILE A 144 13.03 13.22 6.46
N PRO A 145 13.62 13.21 7.67
CA PRO A 145 13.07 13.95 8.81
C PRO A 145 12.93 15.44 8.53
N LYS A 146 11.84 16.07 8.96
CA LYS A 146 11.62 17.53 8.83
C LYS A 146 12.71 18.34 9.52
N SER A 147 13.28 17.80 10.61
CA SER A 147 14.42 18.40 11.31
C SER A 147 15.68 18.55 10.43
N ALA A 148 15.78 17.77 9.35
CA ALA A 148 16.87 17.79 8.39
C ALA A 148 16.55 18.59 7.10
N VAL A 149 15.36 19.19 7.03
CA VAL A 149 14.92 20.04 5.92
C VAL A 149 15.14 21.52 6.26
N ALA A 150 15.79 22.26 5.36
CA ALA A 150 16.05 23.68 5.51
C ALA A 150 14.83 24.55 5.13
N GLY A 151 14.00 24.03 4.22
CA GLY A 151 12.74 24.67 3.81
C GLY A 151 12.09 23.91 2.65
N THR A 152 10.93 24.38 2.21
CA THR A 152 10.28 23.90 1.00
C THR A 152 10.25 24.99 -0.08
N GLN A 153 10.19 24.56 -1.33
CA GLN A 153 10.12 25.46 -2.48
C GLN A 153 9.08 24.96 -3.48
N ARG A 154 8.32 25.89 -4.08
CA ARG A 154 7.37 25.55 -5.14
C ARG A 154 8.10 24.96 -6.35
N SER A 155 7.53 23.92 -6.95
CA SER A 155 7.96 23.37 -8.24
C SER A 155 6.76 22.84 -9.02
N ASP A 156 6.95 22.54 -10.31
CA ASP A 156 5.92 21.98 -11.19
C ASP A 156 6.17 20.47 -11.39
N ASN A 157 6.09 19.70 -10.29
CA ASN A 157 6.35 18.26 -10.30
C ASN A 157 5.21 17.43 -10.90
N ASN A 158 3.97 17.91 -10.78
CA ASN A 158 2.77 17.18 -11.16
C ASN A 158 1.80 18.05 -11.98
N LYS A 159 1.42 17.52 -13.14
CA LYS A 159 0.41 18.10 -14.04
C LYS A 159 -0.84 17.21 -14.16
N GLU A 160 -0.81 16.03 -13.56
CA GLU A 160 -1.91 15.07 -13.60
C GLU A 160 -3.03 15.47 -12.63
N PRO A 161 -4.31 15.27 -13.00
CA PRO A 161 -5.43 15.47 -12.10
C PRO A 161 -5.34 14.56 -10.86
N THR A 162 -5.55 15.14 -9.68
CA THR A 162 -5.57 14.40 -8.42
C THR A 162 -6.98 14.06 -7.98
N ALA A 163 -7.16 12.95 -7.27
CA ALA A 163 -8.43 12.61 -6.65
C ALA A 163 -8.78 13.63 -5.55
N LYS A 164 -10.04 14.08 -5.54
CA LYS A 164 -10.63 14.84 -4.43
C LYS A 164 -11.45 13.95 -3.50
N GLN A 165 -12.03 12.92 -4.10
CA GLN A 165 -12.81 11.88 -3.45
C GLN A 165 -12.51 10.56 -4.16
N ILE A 166 -12.64 9.44 -3.44
CA ILE A 166 -12.42 8.09 -4.00
C ILE A 166 -13.60 7.17 -3.63
N PRO A 167 -14.08 6.33 -4.55
CA PRO A 167 -15.03 5.28 -4.20
C PRO A 167 -14.31 4.12 -3.52
N VAL A 168 -14.89 3.66 -2.40
CA VAL A 168 -14.55 2.39 -1.76
C VAL A 168 -15.68 1.42 -2.07
N PHE A 169 -15.46 0.51 -3.01
CA PHE A 169 -16.49 -0.41 -3.45
C PHE A 169 -16.73 -1.52 -2.45
N MET A 170 -18.00 -1.86 -2.23
CA MET A 170 -18.43 -2.93 -1.34
C MET A 170 -19.06 -4.07 -2.16
N TYR A 171 -18.39 -5.22 -2.16
CA TYR A 171 -18.84 -6.51 -2.70
C TYR A 171 -19.01 -7.53 -1.57
N HIS A 172 -19.65 -8.67 -1.85
CA HIS A 172 -19.83 -9.75 -0.87
C HIS A 172 -19.56 -11.12 -1.48
N TYR A 173 -20.44 -11.57 -2.40
CA TYR A 173 -20.42 -12.95 -2.90
C TYR A 173 -20.39 -13.01 -4.41
N PHE A 174 -19.86 -14.11 -4.94
CA PHE A 174 -19.74 -14.35 -6.38
C PHE A 174 -20.34 -15.69 -6.78
N TYR A 175 -21.02 -15.73 -7.93
CA TYR A 175 -21.54 -16.94 -8.54
C TYR A 175 -21.31 -16.95 -10.06
N SER A 176 -21.21 -18.15 -10.65
CA SER A 176 -21.07 -18.31 -12.09
C SER A 176 -22.27 -19.02 -12.71
N LYS A 177 -22.97 -18.32 -13.61
CA LYS A 177 -24.04 -18.92 -14.42
C LYS A 177 -23.50 -20.04 -15.31
N GLU A 178 -22.25 -19.93 -15.76
CA GLU A 178 -21.60 -20.96 -16.58
C GLU A 178 -21.41 -22.28 -15.82
N ASN A 179 -21.27 -22.21 -14.49
CA ASN A 179 -21.20 -23.39 -13.62
C ASN A 179 -22.58 -23.89 -13.16
N GLY A 180 -23.67 -23.33 -13.72
CA GLY A 180 -25.05 -23.66 -13.31
C GLY A 180 -25.46 -23.08 -11.95
N GLU A 181 -24.71 -22.12 -11.41
CA GLU A 181 -25.04 -21.45 -10.15
C GLU A 181 -26.03 -20.29 -10.41
N VAL A 182 -26.82 -19.95 -9.38
CA VAL A 182 -27.78 -18.84 -9.42
C VAL A 182 -27.53 -17.87 -8.27
N SER A 183 -27.85 -16.59 -8.49
CA SER A 183 -27.83 -15.59 -7.43
C SER A 183 -28.82 -15.96 -6.32
N LYS A 184 -28.41 -15.82 -5.06
CA LYS A 184 -29.29 -16.07 -3.91
C LYS A 184 -30.04 -14.81 -3.47
N ASN A 185 -29.44 -13.64 -3.67
CA ASN A 185 -29.99 -12.32 -3.34
C ASN A 185 -29.10 -11.23 -3.97
N GLY A 186 -29.42 -9.96 -3.72
CA GLY A 186 -28.69 -8.80 -4.27
C GLY A 186 -27.23 -8.65 -3.84
N ASN A 187 -26.69 -9.50 -2.95
CA ASN A 187 -25.26 -9.53 -2.59
C ASN A 187 -24.41 -10.46 -3.46
N TRP A 188 -25.04 -11.26 -4.33
CA TRP A 188 -24.35 -12.19 -5.22
C TRP A 188 -24.16 -11.54 -6.59
N LEU A 189 -22.91 -11.25 -6.96
CA LEU A 189 -22.53 -10.72 -8.25
C LEU A 189 -22.07 -11.84 -9.19
N GLU A 190 -22.43 -11.74 -10.46
CA GLU A 190 -22.02 -12.72 -11.47
C GLU A 190 -20.54 -12.51 -11.86
N VAL A 191 -19.81 -13.59 -12.10
CA VAL A 191 -18.36 -13.54 -12.36
C VAL A 191 -17.98 -12.69 -13.58
N LYS A 192 -18.73 -12.76 -14.68
CA LYS A 192 -18.49 -11.96 -15.88
C LYS A 192 -18.77 -10.49 -15.65
N ASP A 193 -19.77 -10.16 -14.82
CA ASP A 193 -20.02 -8.77 -14.44
C ASP A 193 -18.83 -8.21 -13.64
N PHE A 194 -18.31 -8.97 -12.68
CA PHE A 194 -17.09 -8.57 -11.96
C PHE A 194 -15.86 -8.45 -12.89
N GLU A 195 -15.67 -9.40 -13.81
CA GLU A 195 -14.60 -9.34 -14.81
C GLU A 195 -14.71 -8.09 -15.70
N ALA A 196 -15.92 -7.74 -16.14
CA ALA A 196 -16.16 -6.55 -16.95
C ALA A 196 -15.81 -5.26 -16.19
N GLN A 197 -16.11 -5.21 -14.88
CA GLN A 197 -15.77 -4.09 -14.01
C GLN A 197 -14.25 -3.94 -13.86
N LEU A 198 -13.52 -5.02 -13.54
CA LEU A 198 -12.06 -4.99 -13.45
C LEU A 198 -11.39 -4.64 -14.79
N LYS A 199 -11.92 -5.18 -15.90
CA LYS A 199 -11.45 -4.82 -17.23
C LYS A 199 -11.64 -3.33 -17.50
N TYR A 200 -12.79 -2.77 -17.13
CA TYR A 200 -13.05 -1.34 -17.30
C TYR A 200 -12.07 -0.49 -16.50
N LEU A 201 -11.83 -0.82 -15.23
CA LEU A 201 -10.83 -0.14 -14.40
C LEU A 201 -9.46 -0.17 -15.08
N LYS A 202 -9.04 -1.33 -15.57
CA LYS A 202 -7.75 -1.50 -16.25
C LYS A 202 -7.65 -0.69 -17.54
N ASP A 203 -8.70 -0.69 -18.37
CA ASP A 203 -8.74 -0.01 -19.66
C ASP A 203 -8.78 1.53 -19.52
N HIS A 204 -9.17 2.06 -18.36
CA HIS A 204 -9.31 3.50 -18.09
C HIS A 204 -8.31 4.01 -17.04
N ASP A 205 -7.19 3.31 -16.90
CA ASP A 205 -6.06 3.69 -16.04
C ASP A 205 -6.44 3.92 -14.57
N TYR A 206 -7.42 3.17 -14.07
CA TYR A 206 -7.72 3.17 -12.65
C TYR A 206 -6.66 2.43 -11.85
N VAL A 207 -6.36 2.97 -10.68
CA VAL A 207 -5.48 2.35 -9.69
C VAL A 207 -6.30 1.82 -8.53
N THR A 208 -6.08 0.55 -8.18
CA THR A 208 -6.66 -0.06 -6.99
C THR A 208 -5.77 0.18 -5.77
N LEU A 209 -6.34 0.86 -4.78
CA LEU A 209 -5.67 1.34 -3.56
C LEU A 209 -5.70 0.31 -2.44
N ARG A 210 -4.62 0.29 -1.66
CA ARG A 210 -4.56 -0.41 -0.37
C ARG A 210 -5.15 0.42 0.76
N MET A 211 -5.48 -0.20 1.87
CA MET A 211 -6.03 0.51 3.04
C MET A 211 -5.06 1.56 3.60
N GLN A 212 -3.75 1.33 3.53
CA GLN A 212 -2.78 2.35 3.92
C GLN A 212 -2.80 3.56 2.98
N ASP A 213 -3.00 3.36 1.67
CA ASP A 213 -3.13 4.46 0.70
C ASP A 213 -4.40 5.27 0.97
N VAL A 214 -5.49 4.57 1.29
CA VAL A 214 -6.76 5.17 1.69
C VAL A 214 -6.59 6.00 2.96
N GLU A 215 -5.97 5.44 4.00
CA GLU A 215 -5.73 6.16 5.25
C GLU A 215 -4.87 7.42 5.04
N ASN A 216 -3.75 7.28 4.32
CA ASN A 216 -2.87 8.39 4.01
C ASN A 216 -3.58 9.50 3.22
N PHE A 217 -4.50 9.12 2.32
CA PHE A 217 -5.34 10.07 1.58
C PHE A 217 -6.31 10.79 2.51
N MET A 218 -7.02 10.06 3.39
CA MET A 218 -7.95 10.63 4.36
C MET A 218 -7.27 11.60 5.34
N ASP A 219 -6.01 11.32 5.69
CA ASP A 219 -5.18 12.19 6.53
C ASP A 219 -4.56 13.37 5.76
N GLY A 220 -4.78 13.47 4.44
CA GLY A 220 -4.23 14.53 3.60
C GLY A 220 -2.71 14.44 3.38
N LYS A 221 -2.09 13.29 3.68
CA LYS A 221 -0.65 13.07 3.60
C LYS A 221 -0.15 12.88 2.16
N VAL A 222 -1.01 12.41 1.25
CA VAL A 222 -0.63 12.01 -0.12
C VAL A 222 -1.56 12.60 -1.17
N GLN A 223 -1.06 12.66 -2.42
CA GLN A 223 -1.89 12.90 -3.59
C GLN A 223 -2.07 11.60 -4.37
N LEU A 224 -3.32 11.27 -4.69
CA LEU A 224 -3.66 10.11 -5.50
C LEU A 224 -4.07 10.54 -6.91
N PRO A 225 -3.83 9.72 -7.96
CA PRO A 225 -4.39 9.94 -9.28
C PRO A 225 -5.91 10.07 -9.22
N LYS A 226 -6.50 10.91 -10.08
CA LYS A 226 -7.97 11.08 -10.14
C LYS A 226 -8.72 9.76 -10.27
N ASN A 227 -8.19 8.82 -11.05
CA ASN A 227 -8.77 7.50 -11.27
C ASN A 227 -8.25 6.53 -10.21
N SER A 228 -8.57 6.77 -8.94
CA SER A 228 -8.22 5.85 -7.84
C SER A 228 -9.47 5.28 -7.19
N VAL A 229 -9.47 3.98 -6.91
CA VAL A 229 -10.58 3.27 -6.25
C VAL A 229 -10.03 2.29 -5.22
N SER A 230 -10.81 1.94 -4.21
CA SER A 230 -10.52 0.78 -3.35
C SER A 230 -11.60 -0.28 -3.54
N ILE A 231 -11.19 -1.55 -3.62
CA ILE A 231 -12.10 -2.68 -3.76
C ILE A 231 -12.14 -3.42 -2.41
N THR A 232 -13.32 -3.51 -1.82
CA THR A 232 -13.54 -4.25 -0.58
C THR A 232 -14.56 -5.37 -0.78
N ILE A 233 -14.31 -6.53 -0.16
CA ILE A 233 -15.19 -7.69 -0.23
C ILE A 233 -15.43 -8.21 1.19
N ASP A 234 -16.70 -8.25 1.60
CA ASP A 234 -17.09 -8.59 2.95
C ASP A 234 -17.26 -10.11 3.14
N ASP A 235 -17.38 -10.53 4.40
CA ASP A 235 -17.75 -11.87 4.90
C ASP A 235 -16.76 -13.02 4.70
N GLY A 236 -15.72 -12.87 3.88
CA GLY A 236 -14.65 -13.87 3.77
C GLY A 236 -15.08 -15.23 3.20
N THR A 237 -16.05 -15.26 2.29
CA THR A 237 -16.56 -16.54 1.75
C THR A 237 -15.60 -17.25 0.78
N ALA A 238 -15.80 -18.56 0.61
CA ALA A 238 -15.02 -19.36 -0.35
C ALA A 238 -15.16 -18.91 -1.82
N SER A 239 -16.24 -18.18 -2.15
CA SER A 239 -16.44 -17.62 -3.50
C SER A 239 -15.35 -16.61 -3.90
N ILE A 240 -14.76 -15.91 -2.92
CA ILE A 240 -13.66 -14.95 -3.14
C ILE A 240 -12.47 -15.68 -3.79
N TYR A 241 -12.03 -16.77 -3.18
CA TYR A 241 -10.90 -17.55 -3.69
C TYR A 241 -11.22 -18.26 -5.00
N LYS A 242 -12.46 -18.77 -5.14
CA LYS A 242 -12.91 -19.48 -6.34
C LYS A 242 -13.02 -18.57 -7.57
N TYR A 243 -13.51 -17.34 -7.40
CA TYR A 243 -13.93 -16.48 -8.51
C TYR A 243 -13.27 -15.11 -8.56
N ALA A 244 -13.27 -14.35 -7.46
CA ALA A 244 -12.75 -12.99 -7.47
C ALA A 244 -11.21 -12.95 -7.55
N TYR A 245 -10.52 -13.76 -6.76
CA TYR A 245 -9.05 -13.77 -6.67
C TYR A 245 -8.34 -14.07 -8.00
N PRO A 246 -8.72 -15.07 -8.79
CA PRO A 246 -8.14 -15.29 -10.12
C PRO A 246 -8.27 -14.07 -11.04
N LEU A 247 -9.41 -13.37 -11.00
CA LEU A 247 -9.63 -12.17 -11.80
C LEU A 247 -8.81 -10.98 -11.29
N LEU A 248 -8.79 -10.71 -9.99
CA LEU A 248 -7.93 -9.68 -9.39
C LEU A 248 -6.46 -9.86 -9.79
N LYS A 249 -5.95 -11.11 -9.76
CA LYS A 249 -4.61 -11.44 -10.25
C LYS A 249 -4.45 -11.20 -11.75
N LYS A 250 -5.43 -11.59 -12.57
CA LYS A 250 -5.41 -11.40 -14.03
C LYS A 250 -5.27 -9.93 -14.41
N TYR A 251 -5.97 -9.04 -13.70
CA TYR A 251 -5.96 -7.59 -13.98
C TYR A 251 -4.87 -6.83 -13.21
N GLY A 252 -4.22 -7.48 -12.24
CA GLY A 252 -3.15 -6.89 -11.44
C GLY A 252 -3.67 -5.99 -10.32
N ASP A 253 -4.93 -6.17 -9.92
CA ASP A 253 -5.59 -5.37 -8.91
C ASP A 253 -5.29 -5.84 -7.48
N THR A 254 -5.45 -4.95 -6.53
CA THR A 254 -5.47 -5.27 -5.10
C THR A 254 -6.88 -5.06 -4.55
N ALA A 255 -7.28 -5.92 -3.62
CA ALA A 255 -8.53 -5.78 -2.88
C ALA A 255 -8.30 -6.06 -1.39
N THR A 256 -9.19 -5.50 -0.56
CA THR A 256 -9.28 -5.78 0.87
C THR A 256 -10.43 -6.72 1.14
N PHE A 257 -10.18 -7.77 1.91
CA PHE A 257 -11.20 -8.72 2.34
C PHE A 257 -11.49 -8.52 3.83
N PHE A 258 -12.73 -8.16 4.17
CA PHE A 258 -13.18 -8.06 5.55
C PHE A 258 -13.67 -9.44 6.00
N LEU A 259 -12.94 -10.05 6.94
CA LEU A 259 -13.20 -11.43 7.37
C LEU A 259 -13.91 -11.46 8.73
N ILE A 260 -14.85 -12.39 8.86
CA ILE A 260 -15.52 -12.68 10.13
C ILE A 260 -14.65 -13.71 10.86
N GLY A 261 -14.19 -13.36 12.07
CA GLY A 261 -13.18 -14.15 12.78
C GLY A 261 -13.66 -15.54 13.22
N ASP A 262 -14.89 -15.67 13.72
CA ASP A 262 -15.45 -16.93 14.22
C ASP A 262 -15.85 -17.92 13.10
N HIS A 263 -15.93 -17.45 11.86
CA HIS A 263 -16.06 -18.29 10.68
C HIS A 263 -14.73 -19.01 10.33
N LEU A 264 -13.61 -18.57 10.92
CA LEU A 264 -12.31 -19.19 10.71
C LEU A 264 -12.16 -20.41 11.62
N LYS A 265 -11.91 -21.57 11.02
CA LYS A 265 -11.74 -22.81 11.77
C LYS A 265 -10.56 -22.70 12.74
N ASN A 266 -10.83 -22.94 14.03
CA ASN A 266 -9.84 -22.93 15.12
C ASN A 266 -9.07 -21.61 15.24
N ASP A 267 -9.72 -20.46 15.00
CA ASP A 267 -9.08 -19.13 15.08
C ASP A 267 -7.80 -19.04 14.22
N THR A 268 -7.78 -19.76 13.09
CA THR A 268 -6.61 -19.88 12.22
C THR A 268 -6.92 -19.41 10.81
N LEU A 269 -6.11 -18.50 10.29
CA LEU A 269 -6.27 -18.00 8.92
C LEU A 269 -6.10 -19.14 7.90
N PRO A 270 -7.11 -19.41 7.04
CA PRO A 270 -7.02 -20.46 6.04
C PRO A 270 -5.87 -20.25 5.05
N LYS A 271 -5.32 -21.35 4.53
CA LYS A 271 -4.22 -21.31 3.54
C LYS A 271 -4.57 -20.47 2.30
N SER A 272 -5.84 -20.46 1.88
CA SER A 272 -6.33 -19.63 0.77
C SER A 272 -6.12 -18.15 1.04
N PHE A 273 -6.50 -17.66 2.22
CA PHE A 273 -6.30 -16.26 2.61
C PHE A 273 -4.82 -15.92 2.81
N GLN A 274 -4.03 -16.83 3.39
CA GLN A 274 -2.57 -16.64 3.48
C GLN A 274 -1.92 -16.54 2.09
N GLU A 275 -2.37 -17.32 1.11
CA GLU A 275 -1.90 -17.22 -0.27
C GLU A 275 -2.29 -15.87 -0.88
N MET A 276 -3.57 -15.47 -0.77
CA MET A 276 -4.04 -14.19 -1.30
C MET A 276 -3.27 -13.01 -0.70
N GLN A 277 -3.00 -13.03 0.61
CA GLN A 277 -2.20 -12.03 1.30
C GLN A 277 -0.76 -11.97 0.75
N LYS A 278 -0.11 -13.12 0.57
CA LYS A 278 1.24 -13.21 -0.04
C LYS A 278 1.27 -12.70 -1.48
N ASN A 279 0.14 -12.70 -2.18
CA ASN A 279 -0.02 -12.19 -3.53
C ASN A 279 -0.55 -10.74 -3.56
N GLY A 280 -0.52 -10.02 -2.43
CA GLY A 280 -0.77 -8.59 -2.36
C GLY A 280 -2.23 -8.18 -2.17
N MET A 281 -3.10 -9.10 -1.74
CA MET A 281 -4.42 -8.78 -1.19
C MET A 281 -4.32 -8.41 0.29
N GLU A 282 -5.25 -7.61 0.79
CA GLU A 282 -5.32 -7.22 2.20
C GLU A 282 -6.43 -7.99 2.91
N LEU A 283 -6.22 -8.25 4.19
CA LEU A 283 -7.19 -8.88 5.07
C LEU A 283 -7.45 -7.91 6.22
N GLN A 284 -8.70 -7.68 6.57
CA GLN A 284 -9.12 -6.75 7.63
C GLN A 284 -10.30 -7.33 8.40
N SER A 285 -10.69 -6.70 9.50
CA SER A 285 -11.70 -7.25 10.41
C SER A 285 -13.14 -6.94 9.99
N HIS A 286 -14.00 -7.95 10.05
CA HIS A 286 -15.45 -7.83 10.02
C HIS A 286 -16.08 -8.35 11.33
N SER A 287 -15.49 -7.97 12.47
CA SER A 287 -15.70 -8.57 13.81
C SER A 287 -15.11 -9.97 13.98
N TYR A 288 -15.07 -10.45 15.22
CA TYR A 288 -14.83 -11.85 15.52
C TYR A 288 -16.15 -12.63 15.48
N GLY A 289 -17.08 -12.35 16.40
CA GLY A 289 -18.38 -13.04 16.51
C GLY A 289 -19.60 -12.11 16.50
N MET A 290 -19.42 -10.85 16.09
CA MET A 290 -20.48 -9.84 16.07
C MET A 290 -21.17 -9.68 14.72
N HIS A 291 -20.90 -10.57 13.76
CA HIS A 291 -21.65 -10.64 12.51
C HIS A 291 -22.99 -11.36 12.69
N THR A 292 -23.78 -10.86 13.64
CA THR A 292 -25.11 -11.38 13.98
C THR A 292 -26.13 -10.25 14.02
N GLY A 293 -27.37 -10.58 13.62
CA GLY A 293 -28.51 -9.67 13.68
C GLY A 293 -29.40 -9.94 14.88
N GLY A 294 -30.31 -9.01 15.18
CA GLY A 294 -31.34 -9.18 16.21
C GLY A 294 -31.40 -8.06 17.25
N CYS A 295 -30.50 -7.07 17.18
CA CYS A 295 -30.61 -5.86 17.99
C CYS A 295 -31.68 -4.90 17.41
N GLU A 296 -32.24 -4.05 18.26
CA GLU A 296 -33.25 -3.06 17.84
C GLU A 296 -32.64 -1.86 17.09
N GLY A 297 -33.33 -1.41 16.03
CA GLY A 297 -32.98 -0.23 15.24
C GLY A 297 -31.90 -0.48 14.18
N GLY A 298 -31.74 0.48 13.26
CA GLY A 298 -30.80 0.36 12.15
C GLY A 298 -31.08 -0.87 11.28
N HIS A 299 -30.02 -1.58 10.89
CA HIS A 299 -30.10 -2.89 10.23
C HIS A 299 -30.07 -4.07 11.21
N GLY A 300 -30.00 -3.79 12.52
CA GLY A 300 -30.12 -4.76 13.62
C GLY A 300 -28.83 -5.50 13.98
N GLY A 301 -27.65 -4.99 13.63
CA GLY A 301 -26.36 -5.61 13.92
C GLY A 301 -25.98 -5.62 15.42
N ALA A 302 -25.21 -6.63 15.83
CA ALA A 302 -24.84 -6.89 17.23
C ALA A 302 -24.20 -5.69 17.97
N LEU A 303 -23.38 -4.89 17.27
CA LEU A 303 -22.72 -3.70 17.84
C LEU A 303 -23.69 -2.64 18.37
N ARG A 304 -24.98 -2.73 18.03
CA ARG A 304 -26.02 -1.85 18.58
C ARG A 304 -26.40 -2.18 20.01
N CYS A 305 -26.31 -3.44 20.42
CA CYS A 305 -26.81 -3.89 21.72
C CYS A 305 -25.79 -4.64 22.58
N VAL A 306 -24.58 -4.88 22.06
CA VAL A 306 -23.49 -5.48 22.83
C VAL A 306 -22.91 -4.53 23.87
N GLY A 307 -22.40 -5.08 24.97
CA GLY A 307 -21.69 -4.32 25.99
C GLY A 307 -20.36 -3.77 25.45
N HIS A 308 -19.93 -2.62 25.97
CA HIS A 308 -18.71 -1.94 25.53
C HIS A 308 -17.47 -2.85 25.60
N ASP A 309 -17.18 -3.43 26.76
CA ASP A 309 -15.98 -4.24 26.97
C ASP A 309 -15.98 -5.51 26.12
N GLU A 310 -17.16 -6.08 25.88
CA GLU A 310 -17.35 -7.22 24.99
C GLU A 310 -17.04 -6.84 23.53
N GLY A 311 -17.55 -5.68 23.08
CA GLY A 311 -17.22 -5.11 21.77
C GLY A 311 -15.74 -4.88 21.56
N VAL A 312 -15.07 -4.30 22.57
CA VAL A 312 -13.63 -4.03 22.51
C VAL A 312 -12.84 -5.35 22.47
N ALA A 313 -13.22 -6.33 23.29
CA ALA A 313 -12.57 -7.63 23.33
C ALA A 313 -12.73 -8.40 22.01
N ASP A 314 -13.93 -8.40 21.43
CA ASP A 314 -14.22 -9.04 20.14
C ASP A 314 -13.39 -8.43 19.01
N THR A 315 -13.39 -7.09 18.92
CA THR A 315 -12.63 -6.36 17.90
C THR A 315 -11.14 -6.65 18.01
N LYS A 316 -10.56 -6.58 19.22
CA LYS A 316 -9.14 -6.90 19.47
C LYS A 316 -8.83 -8.37 19.16
N LYS A 317 -9.74 -9.30 19.50
CA LYS A 317 -9.57 -10.71 19.16
C LYS A 317 -9.53 -10.90 17.65
N SER A 318 -10.45 -10.27 16.91
CA SER A 318 -10.50 -10.33 15.45
C SER A 318 -9.18 -9.86 14.82
N PHE A 319 -8.64 -8.71 15.26
CA PHE A 319 -7.35 -8.19 14.80
C PHE A 319 -6.18 -9.14 15.08
N SER A 320 -6.16 -9.80 16.23
CA SER A 320 -5.10 -10.75 16.56
C SER A 320 -5.05 -11.99 15.65
N ILE A 321 -6.18 -12.34 15.03
CA ILE A 321 -6.32 -13.55 14.19
C ILE A 321 -6.13 -13.21 12.71
N ILE A 322 -6.83 -12.20 12.22
CA ILE A 322 -6.87 -11.88 10.78
C ILE A 322 -5.54 -11.26 10.34
N GLY A 323 -4.91 -10.48 11.22
CA GLY A 323 -3.79 -9.60 10.85
C GLY A 323 -4.23 -8.52 9.86
N GLY A 324 -3.31 -7.64 9.46
CA GLY A 324 -3.56 -6.67 8.39
C GLY A 324 -3.78 -5.21 8.80
N GLY A 325 -3.88 -4.91 10.10
CA GLY A 325 -3.92 -3.53 10.58
C GLY A 325 -5.25 -3.15 11.22
N ASN A 326 -5.34 -1.91 11.68
CA ASN A 326 -6.42 -1.44 12.54
C ASN A 326 -7.64 -0.95 11.75
N VAL A 327 -8.04 -1.67 10.69
CA VAL A 327 -9.18 -1.30 9.84
C VAL A 327 -10.35 -2.24 10.05
N TYR A 328 -11.54 -1.67 10.23
CA TYR A 328 -12.75 -2.41 10.56
C TYR A 328 -13.87 -2.20 9.53
N CYS A 329 -14.72 -3.18 9.35
CA CYS A 329 -15.97 -3.01 8.62
C CYS A 329 -17.12 -3.40 9.57
N TYR A 330 -18.08 -2.51 9.79
CA TYR A 330 -19.21 -2.77 10.68
C TYR A 330 -20.12 -3.83 10.06
N PRO A 331 -20.36 -4.98 10.72
CA PRO A 331 -21.41 -5.91 10.29
C PRO A 331 -22.74 -5.17 10.13
N TYR A 332 -23.37 -5.34 8.96
CA TYR A 332 -24.60 -4.65 8.55
C TYR A 332 -24.50 -3.11 8.45
N GLY A 333 -23.33 -2.50 8.73
CA GLY A 333 -23.07 -1.07 8.63
C GLY A 333 -23.65 -0.21 9.75
N ASP A 334 -24.15 -0.82 10.82
CA ASP A 334 -24.74 -0.08 11.93
C ASP A 334 -23.68 0.62 12.78
N VAL A 335 -23.84 1.94 12.95
CA VAL A 335 -22.98 2.76 13.80
C VAL A 335 -23.83 3.45 14.87
N THR A 336 -23.43 3.29 16.13
CA THR A 336 -23.98 3.97 17.30
C THR A 336 -22.84 4.70 18.03
N GLU A 337 -23.16 5.59 18.98
CA GLU A 337 -22.14 6.21 19.82
C GLU A 337 -21.33 5.16 20.61
N SER A 338 -22.00 4.11 21.10
CA SER A 338 -21.32 2.98 21.75
C SER A 338 -20.37 2.27 20.79
N ALA A 339 -20.81 1.98 19.55
CA ALA A 339 -19.96 1.34 18.55
C ALA A 339 -18.72 2.19 18.20
N LEU A 340 -18.89 3.51 18.07
CA LEU A 340 -17.76 4.42 17.84
C LEU A 340 -16.77 4.42 19.02
N GLN A 341 -17.26 4.38 20.26
CA GLN A 341 -16.39 4.30 21.44
C GLN A 341 -15.65 2.97 21.51
N ILE A 342 -16.33 1.86 21.20
CA ILE A 342 -15.72 0.53 21.08
C ILE A 342 -14.58 0.57 20.05
N MET A 343 -14.80 1.13 18.86
CA MET A 343 -13.76 1.22 17.83
C MET A 343 -12.53 2.02 18.32
N LYS A 344 -12.75 3.16 18.99
CA LYS A 344 -11.66 3.97 19.56
C LYS A 344 -10.85 3.16 20.59
N ASP A 345 -11.51 2.53 21.55
CA ASP A 345 -10.86 1.80 22.64
C ASP A 345 -10.27 0.44 22.20
N ALA A 346 -10.73 -0.07 21.06
CA ALA A 346 -10.14 -1.19 20.33
C ALA A 346 -8.87 -0.82 19.54
N GLY A 347 -8.59 0.48 19.35
CA GLY A 347 -7.45 0.97 18.59
C GLY A 347 -7.68 0.97 17.08
N VAL A 348 -8.93 1.03 16.63
CA VAL A 348 -9.29 1.13 15.21
C VAL A 348 -8.88 2.49 14.65
N HIS A 349 -8.25 2.49 13.48
CA HIS A 349 -7.79 3.69 12.77
C HIS A 349 -8.79 4.16 11.72
N MET A 350 -9.41 3.20 11.02
CA MET A 350 -10.45 3.44 10.02
C MET A 350 -11.55 2.39 10.13
N ALA A 351 -12.81 2.79 9.94
CA ALA A 351 -13.92 1.86 9.87
C ALA A 351 -14.93 2.24 8.79
N PHE A 352 -15.48 1.22 8.10
CA PHE A 352 -16.40 1.37 6.99
C PHE A 352 -17.82 0.92 7.31
N THR A 353 -18.79 1.69 6.84
CA THR A 353 -20.22 1.46 6.99
C THR A 353 -20.86 0.95 5.69
N THR A 354 -22.19 0.90 5.64
CA THR A 354 -22.98 0.64 4.42
C THR A 354 -23.64 1.92 3.87
N ASN A 355 -23.38 3.09 4.46
CA ASN A 355 -23.85 4.37 3.94
C ASN A 355 -23.28 4.58 2.53
N TYR A 356 -24.13 4.93 1.58
CA TYR A 356 -23.71 5.15 0.20
C TYR A 356 -22.94 6.46 0.07
N GLY A 357 -21.72 6.39 -0.47
CA GLY A 357 -20.94 7.59 -0.77
C GLY A 357 -19.48 7.28 -1.07
N LYS A 358 -18.82 8.26 -1.69
CA LYS A 358 -17.37 8.32 -1.81
C LYS A 358 -16.78 8.94 -0.55
N ILE A 359 -15.51 8.65 -0.31
CA ILE A 359 -14.78 9.24 0.82
C ILE A 359 -13.90 10.39 0.34
N GLU A 360 -13.72 11.40 1.20
CA GLU A 360 -12.81 12.51 0.97
C GLU A 360 -12.14 12.96 2.28
N PRO A 361 -10.97 13.62 2.22
CA PRO A 361 -10.25 14.04 3.42
C PRO A 361 -11.11 14.94 4.32
N GLY A 362 -11.02 14.75 5.63
CA GLY A 362 -11.79 15.49 6.63
C GLY A 362 -13.08 14.80 7.10
N MET A 363 -13.50 13.71 6.46
CA MET A 363 -14.55 12.84 7.02
C MET A 363 -14.05 12.09 8.26
N ASP A 364 -14.99 11.68 9.13
CA ASP A 364 -14.67 10.84 10.28
C ASP A 364 -14.24 9.44 9.83
N LYS A 365 -12.96 9.11 10.05
CA LYS A 365 -12.35 7.83 9.65
C LYS A 365 -13.04 6.61 10.28
N LEU A 366 -13.77 6.76 11.39
CA LEU A 366 -14.44 5.64 12.05
C LEU A 366 -15.85 5.36 11.54
N GLN A 367 -16.32 6.05 10.50
CA GLN A 367 -17.65 5.83 9.93
C GLN A 367 -17.71 6.18 8.44
N LEU A 368 -16.71 5.73 7.69
CA LEU A 368 -16.59 6.03 6.27
C LEU A 368 -17.70 5.35 5.44
N PRO A 369 -18.32 6.06 4.48
CA PRO A 369 -19.26 5.46 3.53
C PRO A 369 -18.55 4.54 2.53
N ARG A 370 -19.33 3.69 1.86
CA ARG A 370 -18.87 2.83 0.75
C ARG A 370 -19.87 2.86 -0.41
N VAL A 371 -19.39 2.57 -1.60
CA VAL A 371 -20.20 2.45 -2.81
C VAL A 371 -20.60 0.98 -2.98
N ARG A 372 -21.86 0.65 -2.69
CA ARG A 372 -22.37 -0.72 -2.83
C ARG A 372 -22.48 -1.12 -4.29
N ILE A 373 -21.96 -2.31 -4.61
CA ILE A 373 -22.22 -2.97 -5.89
C ILE A 373 -23.26 -4.07 -5.67
N PHE A 374 -24.44 -3.87 -6.25
CA PHE A 374 -25.53 -4.85 -6.21
C PHE A 374 -25.33 -5.94 -7.26
N GLY A 375 -25.89 -7.13 -7.03
CA GLY A 375 -25.75 -8.27 -7.92
C GLY A 375 -26.34 -8.08 -9.32
N ASP A 376 -27.25 -7.11 -9.50
CA ASP A 376 -27.82 -6.70 -10.78
C ASP A 376 -27.11 -5.46 -11.38
N ALA A 377 -26.03 -4.98 -10.75
CA ALA A 377 -25.23 -3.88 -11.24
C ALA A 377 -24.39 -4.30 -12.46
N GLY A 378 -25.02 -4.25 -13.63
CA GLY A 378 -24.32 -4.35 -14.91
C GLY A 378 -23.32 -3.21 -15.10
N ILE A 379 -22.50 -3.33 -16.15
CA ILE A 379 -21.35 -2.42 -16.36
C ILE A 379 -21.71 -0.92 -16.36
N GLN A 380 -22.88 -0.53 -16.87
CA GLN A 380 -23.29 0.88 -16.90
C GLN A 380 -23.55 1.44 -15.49
N GLN A 381 -24.14 0.64 -14.60
CA GLN A 381 -24.37 1.05 -13.21
C GLN A 381 -23.03 1.19 -12.46
N PHE A 382 -22.06 0.33 -12.75
CA PHE A 382 -20.72 0.44 -12.20
C PHE A 382 -19.98 1.70 -12.70
N ILE A 383 -20.08 2.01 -13.99
CA ILE A 383 -19.49 3.24 -14.54
C ILE A 383 -20.13 4.47 -13.89
N TYR A 384 -21.46 4.47 -13.73
CA TYR A 384 -22.15 5.56 -13.05
C TYR A 384 -21.67 5.76 -11.61
N SER A 385 -21.40 4.68 -10.87
CA SER A 385 -20.92 4.76 -9.48
C SER A 385 -19.46 5.21 -9.34
N LEU A 386 -18.67 5.19 -10.42
CA LEU A 386 -17.36 5.83 -10.49
C LEU A 386 -17.47 7.36 -10.61
N GLU A 387 -18.50 7.86 -11.29
CA GLU A 387 -18.67 9.29 -11.61
C GLU A 387 -19.51 10.05 -10.57
N SER A 388 -20.60 9.43 -10.10
CA SER A 388 -21.51 9.95 -9.05
C SER A 388 -20.94 9.83 -7.66
#